data_AF-A0A3D8VC93-F1
#
_entry.id   AF-A0A3D8VC93-F1
#
_cell.length_a   1.000
_cell.length_b   1.000
_cell.length_c   1.000
_cell.angle_alpha   90.00
_cell.angle_beta   90.00
_cell.angle_gamma   90.00
#
_symmetry.space_group_name_H-M   'P 1'
#
loop_
_entity.id
_entity.type
_entity.pdbx_description
1 polymer ?
#
loop_
_entity_poly.entity_id
_entity_poly.type
_entity_poly.pdbx_seq_one_letter_code
_entity_poly.pdbx_strand_id
1 'polypeptide(L)'
;MDSLSLSTGDSGVTFCEPIRDDDGWLDSFSVRIDETGLRAEARVENSGVIQAPEGFFSELAQSWRGWTGEKTWRSLEAELALVATTDSCGHVTLEVRLRPDAGPGAWRVISYAYFEAGQLASLACRAAQFFGRRLD
;
A
#
# COMPACT_ATOMS: atom_id res chain seq x y z
N MET A 1 -13.38 8.51 2.64
CA MET A 1 -12.01 8.61 2.11
C MET A 1 -11.90 7.56 1.04
N ASP A 2 -11.72 8.04 -0.19
CA ASP A 2 -11.98 7.25 -1.40
C ASP A 2 -10.66 6.94 -2.12
N SER A 3 -9.55 7.51 -1.62
CA SER A 3 -8.20 7.23 -2.05
C SER A 3 -7.18 7.48 -0.94
N LEU A 4 -6.07 6.76 -0.97
CA LEU A 4 -4.86 6.93 -0.15
C LEU A 4 -3.65 7.10 -1.07
N SER A 5 -3.06 8.29 -1.10
CA SER A 5 -1.80 8.54 -1.82
C SER A 5 -0.58 8.43 -0.91
N LEU A 6 0.43 7.71 -1.41
CA LEU A 6 1.73 7.53 -0.77
C LEU A 6 2.73 8.64 -1.11
N SER A 7 2.38 9.55 -2.03
CA SER A 7 3.17 10.72 -2.38
C SER A 7 2.41 12.01 -2.06
N THR A 8 3.13 13.13 -2.08
CA THR A 8 2.60 14.48 -1.86
C THR A 8 2.39 15.28 -3.15
N GLY A 9 2.75 14.73 -4.31
CA GLY A 9 2.62 15.38 -5.62
C GLY A 9 1.88 14.52 -6.64
N ASP A 10 1.94 14.92 -7.91
CA ASP A 10 1.17 14.30 -9.01
C ASP A 10 1.73 12.95 -9.48
N SER A 11 2.90 12.53 -8.97
CA SER A 11 3.51 11.23 -9.22
C SER A 11 3.62 10.41 -7.94
N GLY A 12 3.43 9.11 -8.07
CA GLY A 12 3.59 8.12 -7.01
C GLY A 12 2.50 7.06 -7.03
N VAL A 13 2.31 6.43 -5.88
CA VAL A 13 1.37 5.33 -5.70
C VAL A 13 0.11 5.83 -5.00
N THR A 14 -1.04 5.48 -5.55
CA THR A 14 -2.35 5.75 -4.95
C THR A 14 -3.16 4.46 -4.88
N PHE A 15 -3.73 4.19 -3.70
CA PHE A 15 -4.81 3.22 -3.54
C PHE A 15 -6.14 3.95 -3.71
N CYS A 16 -7.06 3.44 -4.53
CA CYS A 16 -8.32 4.12 -4.82
C CYS A 16 -9.42 3.12 -5.16
N GLU A 17 -10.62 3.66 -5.42
CA GLU A 17 -11.79 2.87 -5.87
C GLU A 17 -12.10 1.68 -4.95
N PRO A 18 -12.25 1.93 -3.63
CA PRO A 18 -12.56 0.86 -2.69
C PRO A 18 -13.93 0.26 -3.02
N ILE A 19 -14.01 -1.06 -3.10
CA ILE A 19 -15.26 -1.81 -3.18
C ILE A 19 -15.46 -2.50 -1.85
N ARG A 20 -16.60 -2.26 -1.22
CA ARG A 20 -16.95 -2.81 0.08
C ARG A 20 -18.16 -3.72 -0.02
N ASP A 21 -18.20 -4.74 0.82
CA ASP A 21 -19.38 -5.56 1.00
C ASP A 21 -20.41 -4.88 1.93
N ASP A 22 -21.56 -5.51 2.12
CA ASP A 22 -22.66 -5.02 2.97
C ASP A 22 -22.25 -4.90 4.45
N ASP A 23 -21.20 -5.63 4.86
CA ASP A 23 -20.63 -5.59 6.19
C ASP A 23 -19.64 -4.42 6.35
N GLY A 24 -19.31 -3.72 5.27
CA GLY A 24 -18.35 -2.63 5.24
C GLY A 24 -16.90 -3.07 5.15
N TRP A 25 -16.65 -4.37 4.97
CA TRP A 25 -15.32 -4.93 4.70
C TRP A 25 -14.85 -4.45 3.33
N LEU A 26 -13.57 -4.08 3.21
CA LEU A 26 -12.99 -3.74 1.92
C LEU A 26 -12.70 -5.03 1.17
N ASP A 27 -13.49 -5.35 0.15
CA ASP A 27 -13.36 -6.56 -0.66
C ASP A 27 -12.21 -6.41 -1.68
N SER A 28 -12.15 -5.28 -2.37
CA SER A 28 -11.06 -4.98 -3.31
C SER A 28 -10.80 -3.48 -3.45
N PHE A 29 -9.64 -3.13 -4.01
CA PHE A 29 -9.26 -1.76 -4.33
C PHE A 29 -8.34 -1.71 -5.54
N SER A 30 -8.26 -0.56 -6.19
CA SER A 30 -7.31 -0.31 -7.29
C SER A 30 -5.99 0.25 -6.73
N VAL A 31 -4.87 -0.23 -7.27
CA VAL A 31 -3.54 0.37 -7.07
C VAL A 31 -3.15 1.06 -8.36
N ARG A 32 -2.98 2.37 -8.30
CA ARG A 32 -2.54 3.21 -9.41
C ARG A 32 -1.13 3.72 -9.15
N ILE A 33 -0.26 3.54 -10.14
CA ILE A 33 1.11 4.03 -10.15
C ILE A 33 1.20 5.01 -11.33
N ASP A 34 1.35 6.29 -11.02
CA ASP A 34 1.59 7.35 -12.00
C ASP A 34 3.00 7.91 -11.76
N GLU A 35 3.90 7.71 -12.71
CA GLU A 35 5.29 8.19 -12.67
C GLU A 35 5.62 8.91 -13.98
N THR A 36 6.76 9.61 -14.03
CA THR A 36 7.19 10.25 -15.28
C THR A 36 7.39 9.21 -16.38
N GLY A 37 6.49 9.20 -17.37
CA GLY A 37 6.54 8.26 -18.51
C GLY A 37 5.96 6.87 -18.25
N LEU A 38 5.33 6.64 -17.09
CA LEU A 38 4.74 5.36 -16.73
C LEU A 38 3.40 5.57 -16.03
N ARG A 39 2.36 4.90 -16.52
CA ARG A 39 1.10 4.72 -15.80
C ARG A 39 0.74 3.25 -15.79
N ALA A 40 0.50 2.70 -14.61
CA ALA A 40 0.05 1.34 -14.43
C ALA A 40 -1.05 1.28 -13.38
N GLU A 41 -2.02 0.41 -13.60
CA GLU A 41 -3.16 0.26 -12.70
C GLU A 41 -3.65 -1.17 -12.71
N ALA A 42 -3.98 -1.67 -11.52
CA ALA A 42 -4.59 -2.98 -11.34
C ALA A 42 -5.51 -2.99 -10.11
N ARG A 43 -6.56 -3.81 -10.16
CA ARG A 43 -7.36 -4.18 -8.99
C ARG A 43 -6.62 -5.25 -8.19
N VAL A 44 -6.74 -5.17 -6.88
CA VAL A 44 -6.16 -6.10 -5.91
C VAL A 44 -7.27 -6.59 -5.00
N GLU A 45 -7.34 -7.91 -4.83
CA GLU A 45 -8.29 -8.54 -3.92
C GLU A 45 -7.79 -8.47 -2.47
N ASN A 46 -8.67 -8.07 -1.55
CA ASN A 46 -8.36 -7.94 -0.13
C ASN A 46 -8.99 -9.09 0.66
N SER A 47 -8.20 -10.15 0.82
CA SER A 47 -8.62 -11.35 1.55
C SER A 47 -8.75 -11.10 3.05
N GLY A 48 -9.90 -11.47 3.63
CA GLY A 48 -10.11 -11.51 5.08
C GLY A 48 -9.32 -12.61 5.83
N VAL A 49 -8.53 -13.43 5.12
CA VAL A 49 -7.73 -14.51 5.71
C VAL A 49 -6.34 -14.04 6.16
N ILE A 50 -5.78 -13.04 5.48
CA ILE A 50 -4.46 -12.47 5.81
C ILE A 50 -4.64 -11.14 6.55
N GLN A 51 -3.56 -10.64 7.16
CA GLN A 51 -3.55 -9.28 7.69
C GLN A 51 -3.92 -8.29 6.59
N ALA A 52 -4.84 -7.37 6.84
CA ALA A 52 -5.18 -6.32 5.89
C ALA A 52 -4.06 -5.25 5.82
N PRO A 53 -3.96 -4.48 4.72
CA PRO A 53 -2.85 -3.55 4.50
C PRO A 53 -2.66 -2.50 5.61
N GLU A 54 -3.73 -2.05 6.28
CA GLU A 54 -3.63 -1.10 7.39
C GLU A 54 -2.82 -1.64 8.57
N GLY A 55 -2.81 -2.96 8.78
CA GLY A 55 -2.00 -3.60 9.80
C GLY A 55 -0.51 -3.40 9.56
N PHE A 56 -0.08 -3.49 8.30
CA PHE A 56 1.29 -3.21 7.89
C PHE A 56 1.69 -1.76 8.15
N PHE A 57 0.85 -0.78 7.75
CA PHE A 57 1.15 0.63 8.02
C PHE A 57 1.17 0.95 9.52
N SER A 58 0.30 0.30 10.32
CA SER A 58 0.32 0.40 11.78
C SER A 58 1.62 -0.14 12.38
N GLU A 59 2.11 -1.27 11.87
CA GLU A 59 3.39 -1.86 12.30
C GLU A 59 4.58 -0.94 12.00
N LEU A 60 4.60 -0.28 10.83
CA LEU A 60 5.63 0.71 10.50
C LEU A 60 5.60 1.88 11.50
N ALA A 61 4.41 2.41 11.80
CA ALA A 61 4.25 3.51 12.76
C ALA A 61 4.67 3.13 14.18
N GLN A 62 4.40 1.90 14.63
CA GLN A 62 4.88 1.41 15.93
C GLN A 62 6.40 1.25 15.96
N SER A 63 7.00 0.93 14.80
CA SER A 63 8.44 0.77 14.61
C SER A 63 9.15 2.06 14.18
N TRP A 64 8.60 3.25 14.50
CA TRP A 64 9.10 4.53 14.00
C TRP A 64 10.57 4.84 14.36
N ARG A 65 11.11 4.22 15.42
CA ARG A 65 12.53 4.35 15.79
C ARG A 65 13.47 3.57 14.86
N GLY A 66 12.92 2.84 13.90
CA GLY A 66 13.64 2.00 12.96
C GLY A 66 13.45 0.51 13.22
N TRP A 67 13.84 -0.30 12.23
CA TRP A 67 13.90 -1.76 12.27
C TRP A 67 15.07 -2.26 11.43
N THR A 68 15.47 -3.52 11.63
CA THR A 68 16.50 -4.16 10.80
C THR A 68 15.85 -5.01 9.71
N GLY A 69 16.39 -4.95 8.50
CA GLY A 69 15.90 -5.72 7.36
C GLY A 69 14.60 -5.17 6.77
N GLU A 70 13.80 -6.06 6.20
CA GLU A 70 12.56 -5.71 5.51
C GLU A 70 11.34 -6.04 6.38
N LYS A 71 10.34 -5.15 6.37
CA LYS A 71 8.97 -5.49 6.74
C LYS A 71 8.17 -5.65 5.46
N THR A 72 7.43 -6.74 5.34
CA THR A 72 6.72 -7.07 4.10
C THR A 72 5.26 -7.38 4.36
N TRP A 73 4.39 -6.82 3.53
CA TRP A 73 3.01 -7.25 3.37
C TRP A 73 2.77 -7.68 1.91
N ARG A 74 1.94 -8.71 1.70
CA ARG A 74 1.52 -9.14 0.36
C ARG A 74 0.06 -9.53 0.38
N SER A 75 -0.64 -9.16 -0.69
CA SER A 75 -1.95 -9.74 -1.04
C SER A 75 -1.87 -11.27 -1.16
N LEU A 76 -3.00 -11.96 -1.00
CA LEU A 76 -3.06 -13.42 -0.98
C LEU A 76 -2.58 -14.04 -2.30
N GLU A 77 -3.04 -13.50 -3.43
CA GLU A 77 -2.63 -13.85 -4.80
C GLU A 77 -1.26 -13.23 -5.17
N ALA A 78 -0.68 -12.45 -4.27
CA ALA A 78 0.59 -11.73 -4.44
C ALA A 78 0.62 -10.80 -5.67
N GLU A 79 -0.54 -10.24 -6.04
CA GLU A 79 -0.72 -9.19 -7.05
C GLU A 79 -0.03 -7.89 -6.61
N LEU A 80 -0.15 -7.57 -5.32
CA LEU A 80 0.50 -6.47 -4.64
C LEU A 80 1.41 -6.96 -3.53
N ALA A 81 2.62 -6.39 -3.47
CA ALA A 81 3.52 -6.49 -2.33
C ALA A 81 4.03 -5.11 -1.92
N LEU A 82 4.08 -4.89 -0.61
CA LEU A 82 4.61 -3.70 0.05
C LEU A 82 5.84 -4.13 0.86
N VAL A 83 6.99 -3.54 0.59
CA VAL A 83 8.25 -3.87 1.26
C VAL A 83 8.87 -2.60 1.81
N ALA A 84 8.98 -2.50 3.14
CA ALA A 84 9.52 -1.33 3.80
C ALA A 84 10.88 -1.61 4.43
N THR A 85 11.81 -0.70 4.18
CA THR A 85 13.13 -0.63 4.83
C THR A 85 13.31 0.75 5.46
N THR A 86 14.22 0.85 6.40
CA THR A 86 14.59 2.12 7.03
C THR A 86 16.09 2.21 7.22
N ASP A 87 16.61 3.43 7.26
CA ASP A 87 18.01 3.70 7.55
C ASP A 87 18.20 4.30 8.95
N SER A 88 19.45 4.52 9.35
CA SER A 88 19.80 5.10 10.65
C SER A 88 19.42 6.58 10.79
N CYS A 89 19.05 7.25 9.70
CA CYS A 89 18.62 8.65 9.69
C CYS A 89 17.11 8.80 9.88
N GLY A 90 16.36 7.69 9.91
CA GLY A 90 14.90 7.71 10.04
C GLY A 90 14.17 7.87 8.71
N HIS A 91 14.86 7.73 7.58
CA HIS A 91 14.19 7.63 6.29
C HIS A 91 13.57 6.24 6.15
N VAL A 92 12.39 6.18 5.57
CA VAL A 92 11.68 4.95 5.23
C VAL A 92 11.50 4.90 3.73
N THR A 93 11.95 3.80 3.13
CA THR A 93 11.69 3.48 1.73
C THR A 93 10.62 2.39 1.69
N LEU A 94 9.56 2.63 0.94
CA LEU A 94 8.51 1.67 0.68
C LEU A 94 8.55 1.29 -0.81
N GLU A 95 8.98 0.08 -1.09
CA GLU A 95 8.87 -0.52 -2.41
C GLU A 95 7.46 -1.10 -2.60
N VAL A 96 6.79 -0.65 -3.66
CA VAL A 96 5.47 -1.12 -4.08
C VAL A 96 5.63 -1.94 -5.35
N ARG A 97 5.33 -3.24 -5.26
CA ARG A 97 5.41 -4.18 -6.38
C ARG A 97 4.00 -4.54 -6.83
N LEU A 98 3.67 -4.27 -8.09
CA LEU A 98 2.36 -4.57 -8.67
C LEU A 98 2.52 -5.52 -9.86
N ARG A 99 1.78 -6.63 -9.86
CA ARG A 99 1.75 -7.67 -10.89
C ARG A 99 0.40 -8.41 -10.92
N PRO A 100 -0.62 -7.90 -11.63
CA PRO A 100 -1.98 -8.44 -11.54
C PRO A 100 -2.21 -9.81 -12.19
N ASP A 101 -1.32 -10.27 -13.08
CA ASP A 101 -1.58 -11.46 -13.87
C ASP A 101 -0.32 -12.34 -14.00
N ALA A 102 -0.54 -13.62 -14.27
CA ALA A 102 0.46 -14.61 -14.62
C ALA A 102 0.13 -15.21 -15.99
N GLY A 103 0.69 -14.66 -17.06
CA GLY A 103 0.42 -15.14 -18.41
C GLY A 103 0.98 -14.25 -19.53
N PRO A 104 0.69 -14.58 -20.79
CA PRO A 104 1.01 -13.71 -21.93
C PRO A 104 0.36 -12.34 -21.74
N GLY A 105 1.14 -11.27 -21.77
CA GLY A 105 0.66 -9.91 -21.49
C GLY A 105 0.74 -9.49 -20.03
N ALA A 106 1.19 -10.38 -19.13
CA ALA A 106 1.50 -10.02 -17.76
C ALA A 106 2.60 -8.95 -17.70
N TRP A 107 2.47 -8.05 -16.76
CA TRP A 107 3.41 -6.99 -16.50
C TRP A 107 3.73 -6.92 -15.02
N ARG A 108 4.87 -6.29 -14.72
CA ARG A 108 5.26 -5.96 -13.36
C ARG A 108 5.77 -4.53 -13.32
N VAL A 109 5.32 -3.79 -12.33
CA VAL A 109 5.85 -2.46 -11.99
C VAL A 109 6.38 -2.48 -10.57
N ILE A 110 7.46 -1.73 -10.37
CA ILE A 110 8.01 -1.42 -9.06
C ILE A 110 8.09 0.11 -8.98
N SER A 111 7.44 0.69 -7.98
CA SER A 111 7.58 2.11 -7.62
C SER A 111 8.04 2.22 -6.16
N TYR A 112 8.66 3.34 -5.82
CA TYR A 112 9.17 3.61 -4.49
C TYR A 112 8.50 4.85 -3.93
N ALA A 113 8.01 4.76 -2.71
CA ALA A 113 7.59 5.90 -1.92
C ALA A 113 8.57 6.13 -0.78
N TYR A 114 8.84 7.40 -0.47
CA TYR A 114 9.78 7.82 0.56
C TYR A 114 9.06 8.59 1.64
N PHE A 115 9.39 8.27 2.90
CA PHE A 115 8.79 8.90 4.06
C PHE A 115 9.85 9.19 5.12
N GLU A 116 9.58 10.20 5.93
CA GLU A 116 10.26 10.39 7.20
C GLU A 116 9.58 9.57 8.30
N ALA A 117 10.33 9.09 9.28
CA ALA A 117 9.79 8.39 10.46
C ALA A 117 8.64 9.16 11.13
N GLY A 118 8.74 10.49 11.18
CA GLY A 118 7.69 11.38 11.73
C GLY A 118 6.37 11.35 10.96
N GLN A 119 6.34 10.88 9.70
CA GLN A 119 5.14 10.79 8.87
C GLN A 119 4.38 9.47 9.06
N LEU A 120 5.02 8.44 9.64
CA LEU A 120 4.45 7.08 9.70
C LEU A 120 3.14 7.03 10.48
N ALA A 121 3.00 7.80 11.56
CA ALA A 121 1.76 7.85 12.34
C ALA A 121 0.58 8.43 11.52
N SER A 122 0.82 9.50 10.77
CA SER A 122 -0.19 10.09 9.87
C SER A 122 -0.53 9.13 8.72
N LEU A 123 0.48 8.48 8.15
CA LEU A 123 0.29 7.49 7.10
C LEU A 123 -0.55 6.29 7.59
N ALA A 124 -0.27 5.78 8.78
CA ALA A 124 -1.05 4.69 9.40
C ALA A 124 -2.50 5.09 9.65
N CYS A 125 -2.76 6.32 10.11
CA CYS A 125 -4.13 6.83 10.28
C CYS A 125 -4.89 6.88 8.95
N ARG A 126 -4.26 7.44 7.90
CA ARG A 126 -4.83 7.51 6.54
C ARG A 126 -5.05 6.10 5.95
N ALA A 127 -4.12 5.19 6.18
CA ALA A 127 -4.27 3.79 5.78
C ALA A 127 -5.45 3.11 6.49
N ALA A 128 -5.61 3.30 7.80
CA ALA A 128 -6.75 2.78 8.53
C ALA A 128 -8.09 3.35 8.04
N GLN A 129 -8.14 4.62 7.64
CA GLN A 129 -9.34 5.23 7.05
C GLN A 129 -9.70 4.68 5.66
N PHE A 130 -8.71 4.24 4.89
CA PHE A 130 -8.89 3.69 3.55
C PHE A 130 -9.16 2.18 3.58
N PHE A 131 -8.30 1.38 4.24
CA PHE A 131 -8.42 -0.09 4.24
C PHE A 131 -9.34 -0.63 5.32
N GLY A 132 -9.51 0.09 6.44
CA GLY A 132 -10.32 -0.36 7.56
C GLY A 132 -11.80 -0.51 7.20
N ARG A 133 -12.51 -1.32 8.00
CA ARG A 133 -13.96 -1.58 7.86
C ARG A 133 -14.78 -0.30 8.04
N ARG A 134 -15.74 -0.05 7.16
CA ARG A 134 -16.61 1.14 7.17
C ARG A 134 -18.01 0.79 6.71
N LEU A 135 -19.01 1.07 7.54
CA LEU A 135 -20.41 1.06 7.12
C LEU A 135 -20.67 2.39 6.43
N ASP A 136 -21.10 2.34 5.18
CA ASP A 136 -21.49 3.52 4.40
C ASP A 136 -22.87 4.06 4.83
#